data_AF-A0A5B8XPS6-F1
#
_entry.id   AF-A0A5B8XPS6-F1
#
_cell.length_a   1.000
_cell.length_b   1.000
_cell.length_c   1.000
_cell.angle_alpha   90.00
_cell.angle_beta   90.00
_cell.angle_gamma   90.00
#
_symmetry.space_group_name_H-M   'P 1'
#
loop_
_entity.id
_entity.type
_entity.pdbx_description
1 polymer ?
#
loop_
_entity_poly.entity_id
_entity_poly.type
_entity_poly.pdbx_seq_one_letter_code
_entity_poly.pdbx_strand_id
1 'polypeptide(L)'
;MKTNIFRFIGEALLWVVSNVISVLLPTALAFFLITEVFHVAVPFHPRLAWLYVLPFALATLTWGSWAALTWTKTRALRVGMRASTAVPGLLLSFFGLFFIKSGFGFVPGLAMVMAGIGAVALSTILSKTFGAKAANSTPVGLLAGLAAFPALATLMAAGVGSLWFQLVIKHVETVSQGVGCMPLSPLFHAERFIDLSTVMVTIMSWTLISTVVPAIASSLIQRGCKALGF
;
A
#
# COMPACT_ATOMS: atom_id res chain seq x y z
N MET A 1 -30.86 7.93 -20.60
CA MET A 1 -30.76 7.26 -19.29
C MET A 1 -30.03 5.91 -19.37
N LYS A 2 -30.41 5.00 -20.28
CA LYS A 2 -29.74 3.69 -20.47
C LYS A 2 -28.22 3.78 -20.71
N THR A 3 -27.76 4.72 -21.55
CA THR A 3 -26.33 4.95 -21.85
C THR A 3 -25.48 5.34 -20.64
N ASN A 4 -26.06 6.03 -19.65
CA ASN A 4 -25.34 6.41 -18.43
C ASN A 4 -25.17 5.22 -17.47
N ILE A 5 -26.13 4.29 -17.46
CA ILE A 5 -26.08 3.08 -16.63
C ILE A 5 -25.04 2.10 -17.17
N PHE A 6 -25.01 1.83 -18.48
CA PHE A 6 -24.01 0.95 -19.08
C PHE A 6 -22.58 1.47 -18.89
N ARG A 7 -22.40 2.80 -19.00
CA ARG A 7 -21.11 3.43 -18.72
C ARG A 7 -20.70 3.33 -17.25
N PHE A 8 -21.65 3.54 -16.33
CA PHE A 8 -21.40 3.34 -14.91
C PHE A 8 -20.93 1.92 -14.62
N ILE A 9 -21.65 0.92 -15.14
CA ILE A 9 -21.31 -0.50 -14.95
C ILE A 9 -19.93 -0.81 -15.54
N GLY A 10 -19.63 -0.31 -16.75
CA GLY A 10 -18.32 -0.49 -17.37
C GLY A 10 -17.18 0.12 -16.55
N GLU A 11 -17.34 1.37 -16.08
CA GLU A 11 -16.35 2.02 -15.22
C GLU A 11 -16.20 1.30 -13.86
N ALA A 12 -17.28 0.76 -13.30
CA ALA A 12 -17.24 -0.02 -12.07
C ALA A 12 -16.51 -1.37 -12.24
N LEU A 13 -16.76 -2.09 -13.34
CA LEU A 13 -16.06 -3.34 -13.65
C LEU A 13 -14.56 -3.09 -13.86
N LEU A 14 -14.20 -2.05 -14.61
CA LEU A 14 -12.80 -1.66 -14.82
C LEU A 14 -12.12 -1.23 -13.51
N TRP A 15 -12.87 -0.65 -12.57
CA TRP A 15 -12.35 -0.35 -11.24
C TRP A 15 -12.03 -1.62 -10.45
N VAL A 16 -12.91 -2.63 -10.50
CA VAL A 16 -12.64 -3.94 -9.87
C VAL A 16 -11.38 -4.57 -10.48
N VAL A 17 -11.30 -4.63 -11.81
CA VAL A 17 -10.13 -5.16 -12.52
C VAL A 17 -8.86 -4.40 -12.14
N SER A 18 -8.93 -3.07 -12.04
CA SER A 18 -7.80 -2.25 -11.63
C SER A 18 -7.32 -2.56 -10.21
N ASN A 19 -8.23 -2.81 -9.26
CA ASN A 19 -7.84 -3.24 -7.90
C ASN A 19 -7.23 -4.64 -7.92
N VAL A 20 -7.81 -5.58 -8.66
CA VAL A 20 -7.26 -6.94 -8.79
C VAL A 20 -5.83 -6.90 -9.32
N ILE A 21 -5.58 -6.20 -10.43
CA ILE A 21 -4.23 -6.08 -11.01
C ILE A 21 -3.28 -5.37 -10.04
N SER A 22 -3.72 -4.25 -9.44
CA SER A 22 -2.87 -3.42 -8.58
C SER A 22 -2.58 -4.03 -7.22
N VAL A 23 -3.31 -5.08 -6.82
CA VAL A 23 -2.97 -5.90 -5.65
C VAL A 23 -2.14 -7.10 -6.10
N LEU A 24 -2.62 -7.88 -7.07
CA LEU A 24 -1.96 -9.12 -7.48
C LEU A 24 -0.53 -8.90 -7.97
N LEU A 25 -0.28 -7.87 -8.78
CA LEU A 25 1.05 -7.64 -9.35
C LEU A 25 2.12 -7.36 -8.28
N PRO A 26 1.96 -6.36 -7.37
CA PRO A 26 2.94 -6.14 -6.32
C PRO A 26 3.00 -7.30 -5.32
N THR A 27 1.87 -7.95 -5.00
CA THR A 27 1.83 -9.06 -4.05
C THR A 27 2.52 -10.31 -4.60
N ALA A 28 2.31 -10.65 -5.88
CA ALA A 28 2.99 -11.76 -6.55
C ALA A 28 4.48 -11.49 -6.72
N LEU A 29 4.87 -10.26 -7.06
CA LEU A 29 6.27 -9.87 -7.16
C LEU A 29 6.97 -9.92 -5.80
N ALA A 30 6.33 -9.44 -4.74
CA ALA A 30 6.84 -9.55 -3.38
C ALA A 30 7.00 -11.02 -2.96
N PHE A 31 6.00 -11.86 -3.24
CA PHE A 31 6.09 -13.30 -2.98
C PHE A 31 7.27 -13.95 -3.71
N PHE A 32 7.39 -13.74 -5.02
CA PHE A 32 8.48 -14.28 -5.84
C PHE A 32 9.86 -13.83 -5.34
N LEU A 33 10.02 -12.54 -5.01
CA LEU A 33 11.28 -12.05 -4.46
C LEU A 33 11.61 -12.71 -3.12
N ILE A 34 10.63 -12.86 -2.23
CA ILE A 34 10.84 -13.48 -0.92
C ILE A 34 11.18 -14.97 -1.07
N THR A 35 10.46 -15.72 -1.90
CA THR A 35 10.64 -17.18 -2.03
C THR A 35 11.83 -17.57 -2.88
N GLU A 36 12.11 -16.85 -3.96
CA GLU A 36 13.16 -17.24 -4.91
C GLU A 36 14.48 -16.53 -4.65
N VAL A 37 14.44 -15.22 -4.34
CA VAL A 37 15.67 -14.40 -4.25
C VAL A 37 16.21 -14.36 -2.83
N PHE A 38 15.36 -14.17 -1.82
CA PHE A 38 15.81 -13.99 -0.44
C PHE A 38 16.04 -15.30 0.33
N HIS A 39 15.55 -16.45 -0.15
CA HIS A 39 15.76 -17.75 0.52
C HIS A 39 17.24 -18.15 0.62
N VAL A 40 18.10 -17.60 -0.25
CA VAL A 40 19.54 -17.86 -0.27
C VAL A 40 20.27 -17.09 0.85
N ALA A 41 19.74 -15.94 1.27
CA ALA A 41 20.40 -15.04 2.22
C ALA A 41 19.85 -15.16 3.66
N VAL A 42 18.57 -15.54 3.82
CA VAL A 42 17.93 -15.75 5.12
C VAL A 42 17.17 -17.08 5.06
N PRO A 43 17.44 -18.06 5.95
CA PRO A 43 16.70 -19.32 5.97
C PRO A 43 15.23 -19.04 6.28
N PHE A 44 14.42 -18.93 5.23
CA PHE A 44 13.02 -18.54 5.30
C PHE A 44 12.15 -19.80 5.34
N HIS A 45 11.27 -19.91 6.34
CA HIS A 45 10.31 -21.00 6.37
C HIS A 45 9.17 -20.69 5.39
N PRO A 46 8.93 -21.49 4.33
CA PRO A 46 7.97 -21.14 3.26
C PRO A 46 6.53 -20.97 3.75
N ARG A 47 6.17 -21.61 4.88
CA ARG A 47 4.87 -21.42 5.55
C ARG A 47 4.67 -20.02 6.16
N LEU A 48 5.75 -19.28 6.45
CA LEU A 48 5.70 -17.94 7.02
C LEU A 48 5.74 -16.83 5.96
N ALA A 49 6.00 -17.15 4.69
CA ALA A 49 5.99 -16.16 3.59
C ALA A 49 4.66 -15.38 3.51
N TRP A 50 3.53 -16.04 3.80
CA TRP A 50 2.21 -15.42 3.83
C TRP A 50 2.08 -14.28 4.85
N LEU A 51 2.82 -14.33 5.96
CA LEU A 51 2.83 -13.26 6.98
C LEU A 51 3.47 -11.97 6.47
N TYR A 52 4.32 -12.05 5.44
CA TYR A 52 4.95 -10.89 4.78
C TYR A 52 4.16 -10.40 3.57
N VAL A 53 3.49 -11.34 2.88
CA VAL A 53 2.66 -11.06 1.71
C VAL A 53 1.35 -10.36 2.09
N LEU A 54 0.75 -10.75 3.21
CA LEU A 54 -0.54 -10.21 3.67
C LEU A 54 -0.49 -8.70 3.97
N PRO A 55 0.47 -8.18 4.75
CA PRO A 55 0.61 -6.73 4.95
C PRO A 55 0.81 -5.98 3.64
N PHE A 56 1.57 -6.54 2.69
CA PHE A 56 1.74 -5.96 1.36
C PHE A 56 0.42 -5.89 0.60
N ALA A 57 -0.34 -6.98 0.58
CA ALA A 57 -1.66 -7.01 -0.05
C ALA A 57 -2.60 -5.97 0.58
N LEU A 58 -2.61 -5.86 1.91
CA LEU A 58 -3.43 -4.88 2.63
C LEU A 58 -3.00 -3.43 2.34
N ALA A 59 -1.70 -3.16 2.24
CA ALA A 59 -1.17 -1.84 1.91
C ALA A 59 -1.50 -1.42 0.47
N THR A 60 -1.64 -2.39 -0.46
CA THR A 60 -1.93 -2.14 -1.88
C THR A 60 -3.42 -2.22 -2.23
N LEU A 61 -4.30 -2.59 -1.29
CA LEU A 61 -5.76 -2.77 -1.52
C LEU A 61 -6.43 -1.61 -2.27
N THR A 62 -5.95 -0.39 -2.08
CA THR A 62 -6.57 0.81 -2.67
C THR A 62 -5.86 1.33 -3.90
N TRP A 63 -4.78 0.68 -4.34
CA TRP A 63 -4.00 1.12 -5.49
C TRP A 63 -4.85 1.19 -6.77
N GLY A 64 -5.74 0.23 -6.98
CA GLY A 64 -6.66 0.29 -8.12
C GLY A 64 -7.64 1.45 -8.06
N SER A 65 -7.97 1.94 -6.86
CA SER A 65 -8.81 3.12 -6.69
C SER A 65 -8.06 4.40 -7.05
N TRP A 66 -6.76 4.49 -6.72
CA TRP A 66 -5.89 5.58 -7.18
C TRP A 66 -5.70 5.56 -8.70
N ALA A 67 -5.43 4.38 -9.26
CA ALA A 67 -5.31 4.17 -10.71
C ALA A 67 -6.58 4.57 -11.45
N ALA A 68 -7.75 4.13 -10.97
CA ALA A 68 -9.03 4.40 -11.60
C ALA A 68 -9.41 5.89 -11.63
N LEU A 69 -8.93 6.68 -10.67
CA LEU A 69 -9.16 8.13 -10.65
C LEU A 69 -8.57 8.87 -11.86
N THR A 70 -7.64 8.26 -12.60
CA THR A 70 -7.01 8.83 -13.80
C THR A 70 -7.92 8.78 -15.04
N TRP A 71 -8.78 7.77 -15.16
CA TRP A 71 -9.63 7.54 -16.34
C TRP A 71 -11.15 7.54 -16.03
N THR A 72 -11.57 7.40 -14.77
CA THR A 72 -12.98 7.40 -14.38
C THR A 72 -13.62 8.77 -14.52
N LYS A 73 -14.74 8.85 -15.23
CA LYS A 73 -15.46 10.09 -15.47
C LYS A 73 -16.74 10.22 -14.63
N THR A 74 -17.33 9.11 -14.20
CA THR A 74 -18.57 9.12 -13.40
C THR A 74 -18.32 9.72 -12.02
N ARG A 75 -19.02 10.81 -11.69
CA ARG A 75 -18.87 11.51 -10.40
C ARG A 75 -19.12 10.60 -9.19
N ALA A 76 -20.18 9.78 -9.24
CA ALA A 76 -20.52 8.85 -8.16
C ALA A 76 -19.40 7.83 -7.90
N LEU A 77 -18.84 7.22 -8.96
CA LEU A 77 -17.72 6.28 -8.83
C LEU A 77 -16.47 6.98 -8.31
N ARG A 78 -16.16 8.19 -8.77
CA ARG A 78 -15.01 8.95 -8.25
C ARG A 78 -15.14 9.23 -6.75
N VAL A 79 -16.34 9.51 -6.25
CA VAL A 79 -16.56 9.67 -4.79
C VAL A 79 -16.28 8.35 -4.07
N GLY A 80 -16.79 7.23 -4.58
CA GLY A 80 -16.52 5.90 -4.03
C GLY A 80 -15.02 5.55 -4.02
N MET A 81 -14.32 5.82 -5.12
CA MET A 81 -12.87 5.60 -5.25
C MET A 81 -12.07 6.49 -4.28
N ARG A 82 -12.46 7.75 -4.09
CA ARG A 82 -11.80 8.62 -3.09
C ARG A 82 -12.07 8.18 -1.66
N ALA A 83 -13.25 7.61 -1.40
CA ALA A 83 -13.56 7.05 -0.08
C ALA A 83 -12.75 5.78 0.17
N SER A 84 -12.60 4.91 -0.84
CA SER A 84 -11.83 3.67 -0.68
C SER A 84 -10.36 3.95 -0.39
N THR A 85 -9.75 5.03 -0.90
CA THR A 85 -8.35 5.36 -0.58
C THR A 85 -8.09 5.63 0.90
N ALA A 86 -9.12 5.84 1.72
CA ALA A 86 -8.98 5.98 3.18
C ALA A 86 -8.91 4.64 3.93
N VAL A 87 -9.29 3.53 3.28
CA VAL A 87 -9.40 2.20 3.91
C VAL A 87 -8.10 1.75 4.60
N PRO A 88 -6.89 1.90 4.04
CA PRO A 88 -5.65 1.51 4.72
C PRO A 88 -5.41 2.26 6.02
N GLY A 89 -5.81 3.53 6.11
CA GLY A 89 -5.73 4.32 7.35
C GLY A 89 -6.76 3.87 8.39
N LEU A 90 -7.96 3.48 7.95
CA LEU A 90 -8.98 2.88 8.83
C LEU A 90 -8.52 1.51 9.35
N LEU A 91 -7.94 0.67 8.49
CA LEU A 91 -7.35 -0.61 8.88
C LEU A 91 -6.22 -0.43 9.89
N LEU A 92 -5.32 0.53 9.65
CA LEU A 92 -4.23 0.83 10.58
C LEU A 92 -4.76 1.28 11.95
N SER A 93 -5.80 2.12 11.95
CA SER A 93 -6.46 2.56 13.19
C SER A 93 -7.11 1.39 13.92
N PHE A 94 -7.80 0.51 13.19
CA PHE A 94 -8.41 -0.69 13.74
C PHE A 94 -7.36 -1.63 14.36
N PHE A 95 -6.23 -1.85 13.67
CA PHE A 95 -5.12 -2.63 14.23
C PHE A 95 -4.52 -1.96 15.48
N GLY A 96 -4.43 -0.64 15.52
CA GLY A 96 -3.99 0.09 16.71
C GLY A 96 -4.92 -0.10 17.92
N LEU A 97 -6.24 -0.03 17.70
CA LEU A 97 -7.24 -0.32 18.74
C LEU A 97 -7.16 -1.78 19.21
N PHE A 98 -6.96 -2.71 18.27
CA PHE A 98 -6.74 -4.13 18.60
C PHE A 98 -5.47 -4.31 19.44
N PHE A 99 -4.37 -3.62 19.11
CA PHE A 99 -3.12 -3.64 19.89
C PHE A 99 -3.32 -3.17 21.33
N ILE A 100 -4.06 -2.07 21.53
CA ILE A 100 -4.40 -1.55 22.86
C ILE A 100 -5.23 -2.58 23.64
N LYS A 101 -6.29 -3.11 23.02
CA LYS A 101 -7.24 -4.01 23.68
C LYS A 101 -6.62 -5.38 24.02
N SER A 102 -5.72 -5.88 23.18
CA SER A 102 -5.09 -7.19 23.35
C SER A 102 -3.85 -7.15 24.25
N GLY A 103 -3.47 -5.98 24.79
CA GLY A 103 -2.36 -5.86 25.73
C GLY A 103 -0.96 -5.84 25.09
N PHE A 104 -0.85 -5.66 23.77
CA PHE A 104 0.44 -5.57 23.06
C PHE A 104 1.18 -4.25 23.29
N GLY A 105 0.56 -3.28 23.96
CA GLY A 105 1.18 -2.02 24.37
C GLY A 105 0.32 -0.81 24.01
N PHE A 106 0.08 0.04 25.01
CA PHE A 106 -0.74 1.25 24.84
C PHE A 106 -0.09 2.25 23.88
N VAL A 107 1.20 2.54 24.07
CA VAL A 107 1.94 3.53 23.26
C VAL A 107 2.02 3.13 21.77
N PRO A 108 2.47 1.92 21.38
CA PRO A 108 2.50 1.53 19.98
C PRO A 108 1.09 1.47 19.37
N GLY A 109 0.10 0.98 20.11
CA GLY A 109 -1.29 0.95 19.64
C GLY A 109 -1.88 2.34 19.41
N LEU A 110 -1.63 3.29 20.32
CA LEU A 110 -2.06 4.69 20.16
C LEU A 110 -1.39 5.34 18.95
N ALA A 111 -0.10 5.08 18.74
CA ALA A 111 0.62 5.61 17.59
C ALA A 111 0.07 5.08 16.26
N MET A 112 -0.32 3.80 16.18
CA MET A 112 -1.03 3.23 15.02
C MET A 112 -2.39 3.91 14.79
N VAL A 113 -3.16 4.18 15.85
CA VAL A 113 -4.44 4.92 15.75
C VAL A 113 -4.21 6.32 15.19
N MET A 114 -3.29 7.08 15.77
CA MET A 114 -3.01 8.46 15.33
C MET A 114 -2.48 8.49 13.90
N ALA A 115 -1.60 7.57 13.54
CA ALA A 115 -1.10 7.46 12.18
C ALA A 115 -2.19 7.04 11.19
N GLY A 116 -3.11 6.16 11.58
CA GLY A 116 -4.25 5.78 10.76
C GLY A 116 -5.19 6.96 10.48
N ILE A 117 -5.49 7.77 11.51
CA ILE A 117 -6.25 9.03 11.35
C ILE A 117 -5.50 9.99 10.42
N GLY A 118 -4.20 10.17 10.62
CA GLY A 118 -3.33 10.99 9.76
C GLY A 118 -3.34 10.51 8.31
N ALA A 119 -3.28 9.19 8.08
CA ALA A 119 -3.34 8.59 6.75
C ALA A 119 -4.70 8.81 6.06
N VAL A 120 -5.82 8.72 6.81
CA VAL A 120 -7.16 9.06 6.30
C VAL A 120 -7.22 10.53 5.90
N ALA A 121 -6.76 11.44 6.75
CA ALA A 121 -6.71 12.87 6.45
C ALA A 121 -5.84 13.17 5.22
N LEU A 122 -4.65 12.58 5.16
CA LEU A 122 -3.74 12.73 4.02
C LEU A 122 -4.36 12.18 2.72
N SER A 123 -4.93 10.99 2.77
CA SER A 123 -5.58 10.35 1.63
C SER A 123 -6.74 11.19 1.09
N THR A 124 -7.57 11.76 1.98
CA THR A 124 -8.67 12.63 1.57
C THR A 124 -8.21 13.96 0.97
N ILE A 125 -7.13 14.55 1.49
CA ILE A 125 -6.52 15.75 0.91
C ILE A 125 -5.94 15.44 -0.48
N LEU A 126 -5.09 14.40 -0.58
CA LEU A 126 -4.44 14.03 -1.84
C LEU A 126 -5.46 13.61 -2.90
N SER A 127 -6.49 12.85 -2.53
CA SER A 127 -7.53 12.40 -3.47
C SER A 127 -8.41 13.56 -3.97
N LYS A 128 -8.59 14.63 -3.17
CA LYS A 128 -9.21 15.88 -3.63
C LYS A 128 -8.30 16.62 -4.61
N THR A 129 -7.02 16.78 -4.28
CA THR A 129 -6.05 17.54 -5.10
C THR A 129 -5.78 16.86 -6.45
N PHE A 130 -5.56 15.54 -6.45
CA PHE A 130 -5.24 14.77 -7.66
C PHE A 130 -6.47 14.20 -8.36
N GLY A 131 -7.54 13.92 -7.63
CA GLY A 131 -8.80 13.48 -8.20
C GLY A 131 -9.66 14.61 -8.80
N ALA A 132 -9.27 15.89 -8.67
CA ALA A 132 -10.05 17.02 -9.18
C ALA A 132 -9.95 17.23 -10.70
N LYS A 133 -8.88 16.74 -11.35
CA LYS A 133 -8.66 16.98 -12.79
C LYS A 133 -9.49 16.01 -13.65
N ALA A 134 -9.91 16.50 -14.82
CA ALA A 134 -10.76 15.78 -15.76
C ALA A 134 -10.06 14.50 -16.23
N ALA A 135 -10.79 13.39 -16.18
CA ALA A 135 -10.28 12.09 -16.62
C ALA A 135 -10.37 11.97 -18.14
N ASN A 136 -9.28 11.54 -18.78
CA ASN A 136 -9.26 11.27 -20.20
C ASN A 136 -9.57 9.78 -20.41
N SER A 137 -10.72 9.49 -21.03
CA SER A 137 -11.11 8.11 -21.39
C SER A 137 -10.49 7.69 -22.71
N THR A 138 -9.28 8.17 -23.00
CA THR A 138 -8.53 7.71 -24.15
C THR A 138 -8.04 6.29 -23.86
N PRO A 139 -7.91 5.42 -24.88
CA PRO A 139 -7.30 4.10 -24.71
C PRO A 139 -5.93 4.18 -24.02
N VAL A 140 -5.17 5.25 -24.30
CA VAL A 140 -3.89 5.56 -23.66
C VAL A 140 -4.05 5.83 -22.16
N GLY A 141 -5.04 6.61 -21.73
CA GLY A 141 -5.30 6.86 -20.31
C GLY A 141 -5.72 5.60 -19.56
N LEU A 142 -6.50 4.72 -20.21
CA LEU A 142 -6.91 3.44 -19.64
C LEU A 142 -5.73 2.46 -19.51
N LEU A 143 -4.88 2.36 -20.53
CA LEU A 143 -3.64 1.57 -20.48
C LEU A 143 -2.65 2.12 -19.44
N ALA A 144 -2.51 3.44 -19.35
CA ALA A 144 -1.64 4.06 -18.35
C ALA A 144 -2.14 3.77 -16.92
N GLY A 145 -3.46 3.78 -16.70
CA GLY A 145 -4.06 3.41 -15.42
C GLY A 145 -3.99 1.91 -15.11
N LEU A 146 -4.16 1.02 -16.09
CA LEU A 146 -4.19 -0.43 -15.84
C LEU A 146 -2.81 -1.11 -15.86
N ALA A 147 -1.83 -0.56 -16.58
CA ALA A 147 -0.51 -1.18 -16.76
C ALA A 147 0.64 -0.31 -16.23
N ALA A 148 0.72 0.96 -16.64
CA ALA A 148 1.84 1.83 -16.24
C ALA A 148 1.78 2.16 -14.73
N PHE A 149 0.58 2.36 -14.19
CA PHE A 149 0.37 2.64 -12.78
C PHE A 149 0.88 1.54 -11.85
N PRO A 150 0.40 0.28 -11.95
CA PRO A 150 0.85 -0.76 -11.03
C PRO A 150 2.35 -1.01 -11.15
N ALA A 151 2.95 -0.91 -12.34
CA ALA A 151 4.40 -1.03 -12.50
C ALA A 151 5.16 0.09 -11.77
N LEU A 152 4.78 1.35 -12.00
CA LEU A 152 5.43 2.52 -11.39
C LEU A 152 5.26 2.53 -9.86
N ALA A 153 4.05 2.27 -9.38
CA ALA A 153 3.76 2.20 -7.95
C ALA A 153 4.54 1.06 -7.28
N THR A 154 4.64 -0.11 -7.94
CA THR A 154 5.44 -1.24 -7.43
C THR A 154 6.91 -0.89 -7.31
N LEU A 155 7.50 -0.24 -8.31
CA LEU A 155 8.91 0.20 -8.26
C LEU A 155 9.17 1.19 -7.11
N MET A 156 8.30 2.19 -6.94
CA MET A 156 8.42 3.15 -5.84
C MET A 156 8.24 2.48 -4.48
N ALA A 157 7.26 1.58 -4.35
CA ALA A 157 7.01 0.83 -3.12
C ALA A 157 8.16 -0.13 -2.79
N ALA A 158 8.82 -0.72 -3.79
CA ALA A 158 10.01 -1.53 -3.60
C ALA A 158 11.16 -0.71 -2.99
N GLY A 159 11.32 0.55 -3.41
CA GLY A 159 12.28 1.48 -2.79
C GLY A 159 11.96 1.73 -1.31
N VAL A 160 10.69 2.02 -0.98
CA VAL A 160 10.24 2.20 0.40
C VAL A 160 10.43 0.92 1.22
N GLY A 161 10.07 -0.24 0.66
CA GLY A 161 10.23 -1.55 1.30
C GLY A 161 11.68 -1.93 1.54
N SER A 162 12.58 -1.61 0.62
CA SER A 162 14.03 -1.82 0.78
C SER A 162 14.60 -0.97 1.92
N LEU A 163 14.22 0.31 1.98
CA LEU A 163 14.63 1.18 3.10
C LEU A 163 14.08 0.69 4.44
N TRP A 164 12.81 0.27 4.48
CA TRP A 164 12.21 -0.33 5.66
C TRP A 164 12.99 -1.58 6.11
N PHE A 165 13.29 -2.49 5.19
CA PHE A 165 14.03 -3.72 5.46
C PHE A 165 15.42 -3.42 6.04
N GLN A 166 16.17 -2.49 5.43
CA GLN A 166 17.48 -2.08 5.93
C GLN A 166 17.41 -1.47 7.33
N LEU A 167 16.41 -0.61 7.60
CA LEU A 167 16.27 0.05 8.90
C LEU A 167 15.84 -0.93 10.00
N VAL A 168 14.86 -1.79 9.71
CA VAL A 168 14.32 -2.74 10.70
C VAL A 168 15.32 -3.86 10.98
N ILE A 169 15.96 -4.44 9.96
CA ILE A 169 16.92 -5.53 10.19
C ILE A 169 18.15 -5.00 10.91
N LYS A 170 18.70 -3.85 10.49
CA LYS A 170 19.83 -3.25 11.20
C LYS A 170 19.50 -2.98 12.67
N HIS A 171 18.27 -2.54 12.96
CA HIS A 171 17.79 -2.33 14.33
C HIS A 171 17.66 -3.65 15.11
N VAL A 172 17.12 -4.69 14.50
CA VAL A 172 17.00 -6.01 15.13
C VAL A 172 18.39 -6.63 15.38
N GLU A 173 19.33 -6.46 14.45
CA GLU A 173 20.72 -6.91 14.58
C GLU A 173 21.43 -6.19 15.73
N THR A 174 21.33 -4.86 15.82
CA THR A 174 21.98 -4.09 16.91
C THR A 174 21.40 -4.43 18.28
N VAL A 175 20.09 -4.62 18.39
CA VAL A 175 19.44 -5.07 19.64
C VAL A 175 19.84 -6.52 19.98
N SER A 176 20.05 -7.37 18.98
CA SER A 176 20.50 -8.75 19.20
C SER A 176 21.96 -8.87 19.66
N GLN A 177 22.84 -7.94 19.30
CA GLN A 177 24.24 -7.95 19.73
C GLN A 177 24.44 -7.57 21.22
N GLY A 178 23.42 -7.00 21.88
CA GLY A 178 23.44 -6.73 23.33
C GLY A 178 23.01 -7.92 24.21
N VAL A 179 22.50 -9.01 23.62
CA VAL A 179 22.06 -10.22 24.34
C VAL A 179 22.60 -11.42 23.58
N GLY A 180 23.68 -12.01 24.09
CA GLY A 180 24.46 -13.13 23.55
C GLY A 180 23.88 -13.90 22.36
N CYS A 181 24.69 -14.01 21.30
CA CYS A 181 24.46 -14.77 20.07
C CYS A 181 23.65 -16.06 20.30
N MET A 182 22.36 -16.04 19.97
CA MET A 182 21.57 -17.25 19.76
C MET A 182 21.00 -17.21 18.34
N PRO A 183 20.95 -18.37 17.67
CA PRO A 183 20.58 -18.46 16.26
C PRO A 183 19.16 -17.93 16.06
N LEU A 184 18.92 -17.24 14.94
CA LEU A 184 17.59 -16.80 14.50
C LEU A 184 16.61 -17.99 14.55
N SER A 185 15.87 -18.12 15.65
CA SER A 185 14.69 -18.98 15.68
C SER A 185 13.57 -18.20 15.00
N PRO A 186 12.98 -18.70 13.89
CA PRO A 186 12.04 -17.93 13.06
C PRO A 186 10.66 -17.76 13.71
N LEU A 187 10.48 -18.15 14.97
CA LEU A 187 9.15 -18.33 15.54
C LEU A 187 8.76 -17.34 16.63
N PHE A 188 9.64 -16.84 17.52
CA PHE A 188 9.15 -15.99 18.61
C PHE A 188 10.21 -15.05 19.21
N HIS A 189 10.34 -13.85 18.63
CA HIS A 189 10.73 -12.62 19.34
C HIS A 189 9.78 -11.46 18.96
N ALA A 190 8.47 -11.72 19.02
CA ALA A 190 7.44 -10.68 18.81
C ALA A 190 7.64 -9.47 19.73
N GLU A 191 8.19 -9.67 20.93
CA GLU A 191 8.50 -8.60 21.88
C GLU A 191 9.52 -7.57 21.36
N ARG A 192 10.44 -7.97 20.46
CA ARG A 192 11.45 -7.06 19.88
C ARG A 192 10.94 -6.30 18.65
N PHE A 193 9.93 -6.83 17.94
CA PHE A 193 9.24 -6.13 16.86
C PHE A 193 8.24 -5.07 17.35
N ILE A 194 7.93 -5.08 18.65
CA ILE A 194 7.04 -4.12 19.32
C ILE A 194 7.85 -2.97 19.96
N ASP A 195 9.15 -2.84 19.62
CA ASP A 195 9.86 -1.60 19.96
C ASP A 195 9.23 -0.43 19.18
N LEU A 196 9.03 0.69 19.88
CA LEU A 196 8.33 1.87 19.36
C LEU A 196 8.97 2.37 18.06
N SER A 197 10.29 2.31 17.97
CA SER A 197 11.09 2.66 16.80
C SER A 197 10.69 1.83 15.57
N THR A 198 10.62 0.51 15.71
CA THR A 198 10.27 -0.44 14.66
C THR A 198 8.81 -0.26 14.23
N VAL A 199 7.91 -0.03 15.19
CA VAL A 199 6.51 0.29 14.92
C VAL A 199 6.38 1.60 14.13
N MET A 200 7.12 2.66 14.50
CA MET A 200 7.07 3.95 13.79
C MET A 200 7.59 3.83 12.36
N VAL A 201 8.73 3.17 12.15
CA VAL A 201 9.29 2.96 10.80
C VAL A 201 8.32 2.13 9.94
N THR A 202 7.66 1.12 10.52
CA THR A 202 6.67 0.29 9.82
C THR A 202 5.41 1.08 9.46
N ILE A 203 4.88 1.89 10.38
CA ILE A 203 3.76 2.79 10.14
C ILE A 203 4.08 3.80 9.02
N MET A 204 5.28 4.37 9.04
CA MET A 204 5.72 5.32 8.02
C MET A 204 5.77 4.65 6.65
N SER A 205 6.40 3.49 6.54
CA SER A 205 6.48 2.72 5.30
C SER A 205 5.09 2.30 4.80
N TRP A 206 4.21 1.86 5.69
CA TRP A 206 2.81 1.56 5.37
C TRP A 206 2.09 2.77 4.77
N THR A 207 2.23 3.93 5.40
CA THR A 207 1.57 5.17 4.97
C THR A 207 2.10 5.63 3.60
N LEU A 208 3.42 5.51 3.39
CA LEU A 208 4.05 5.80 2.11
C LEU A 208 3.53 4.89 1.01
N ILE A 209 3.55 3.57 1.22
CA ILE A 209 3.14 2.56 0.23
C ILE A 209 1.64 2.66 -0.07
N SER A 210 0.79 2.84 0.94
CA SER A 210 -0.67 2.79 0.77
C SER A 210 -1.27 4.11 0.25
N THR A 211 -0.61 5.24 0.50
CA THR A 211 -1.20 6.57 0.28
C THR A 211 -0.34 7.46 -0.60
N VAL A 212 0.93 7.67 -0.25
CA VAL A 212 1.79 8.66 -0.93
C VAL A 212 2.25 8.17 -2.30
N VAL A 213 2.81 6.96 -2.36
CA VAL A 213 3.27 6.31 -3.60
C VAL A 213 2.17 6.27 -4.66
N PRO A 214 0.96 5.73 -4.39
CA PRO A 214 -0.08 5.68 -5.41
C PRO A 214 -0.61 7.07 -5.79
N ALA A 215 -0.60 8.06 -4.89
CA ALA A 215 -0.93 9.45 -5.24
C ALA A 215 0.09 10.07 -6.21
N ILE A 216 1.39 9.87 -5.94
CA ILE A 216 2.49 10.35 -6.80
C ILE A 216 2.43 9.66 -8.16
N ALA A 217 2.31 8.33 -8.19
CA ALA A 217 2.23 7.54 -9.42
C ALA A 217 1.04 8.00 -10.30
N SER A 218 -0.14 8.21 -9.69
CA SER A 218 -1.31 8.74 -10.39
C SER A 218 -1.04 10.13 -10.98
N SER A 219 -0.39 11.01 -10.22
CA SER A 219 -0.03 12.36 -10.68
C SER A 219 0.96 12.33 -11.86
N LEU A 220 1.99 11.49 -11.79
CA LEU A 220 2.98 11.37 -12.88
C LEU A 220 2.32 10.87 -14.17
N ILE A 221 1.44 9.88 -14.07
CA ILE A 221 0.69 9.37 -15.21
C ILE A 221 -0.21 10.43 -15.82
N GLN A 222 -0.99 11.14 -15.01
CA GLN A 222 -1.84 12.22 -15.50
C GLN A 222 -1.03 13.32 -16.20
N ARG A 223 0.14 13.69 -15.65
CA ARG A 223 1.04 14.67 -16.27
C ARG A 223 1.62 14.15 -17.58
N GLY A 224 2.04 12.88 -17.62
CA GLY A 224 2.56 12.23 -18.82
C GLY A 224 1.53 12.18 -19.95
N CYS A 225 0.30 11.74 -19.65
CA CYS A 225 -0.80 11.74 -20.63
C CYS A 225 -1.07 13.15 -21.18
N LYS A 226 -1.12 14.16 -20.30
CA LYS A 226 -1.33 15.56 -20.70
C LYS A 226 -0.20 16.07 -21.60
N ALA A 227 1.06 15.75 -21.28
CA ALA A 227 2.22 16.15 -22.09
C ALA A 227 2.20 15.52 -23.49
N LEU A 228 1.63 14.32 -23.61
CA LEU A 228 1.46 13.60 -24.87
C LEU A 228 0.19 14.01 -25.64
N GLY A 229 -0.58 14.98 -25.15
CA GLY A 229 -1.80 15.47 -25.81
C GLY A 229 -3.03 14.58 -25.61
N PHE A 230 -3.00 13.66 -24.63
CA PHE A 230 -4.08 12.71 -24.35
C PHE A 230 -4.91 13.06 -23.13
#